data_AF-A0A2V4N625-F1
#
_entry.id   AF-A0A2V4N625-F1
#
_cell.length_a   1.000
_cell.length_b   1.000
_cell.length_c   1.000
_cell.angle_alpha   90.00
_cell.angle_beta   90.00
_cell.angle_gamma   90.00
#
_symmetry.space_group_name_H-M   'P 1'
#
loop_
_entity.id
_entity.type
_entity.pdbx_description
1 polymer ?
#
loop_
_entity_poly.entity_id
_entity_poly.type
_entity_poly.pdbx_seq_one_letter_code
_entity_poly.pdbx_strand_id
1 'polypeptide(L)'
;MSVWLERRPQLGEDAEPLVLHHRPSGSGLLAVFDGSGGSGSSAAWQDPRGHTRTGAWVGSRVARLGAERWFAQHVEQAAEPDAESLQEQLRDLLTRVQSPTRSKVIGSMRRQLPTTMAAISYRPQTGSHLVEALWAGDSRGYVLRPETGLHPLTRDHTEETDALVQLTQDPPMTNVLSADRAFVVATSGIQTRSKCVMICATDGFFGYVSTPADFELHLLTTLAGAGTMHEWAQALAARVATYTGDDASLALVAVGYPGFDELRATFTGRTHQILAWLTPRPDPDDQERMRQWREQRWAEYRTEYEKFMPPIPVPEEEQ
;
A
#
# COMPACT_ATOMS: atom_id res chain seq x y z
N MET A 1 2.28 -9.09 10.24
CA MET A 1 1.05 -8.50 10.82
C MET A 1 0.21 -7.97 9.70
N SER A 2 -1.11 -8.12 9.74
CA SER A 2 -2.03 -7.51 8.79
C SER A 2 -3.17 -6.81 9.52
N VAL A 3 -3.69 -5.75 8.92
CA VAL A 3 -4.88 -5.02 9.35
C VAL A 3 -5.78 -4.87 8.14
N TRP A 4 -7.06 -5.16 8.31
CA TRP A 4 -8.05 -5.11 7.24
C TRP A 4 -9.37 -4.58 7.81
N LEU A 5 -9.91 -3.55 7.16
CA LEU A 5 -11.15 -2.89 7.52
C LEU A 5 -11.97 -2.67 6.26
N GLU A 6 -13.24 -3.09 6.28
CA GLU A 6 -14.20 -2.73 5.25
C GLU A 6 -14.93 -1.46 5.67
N ARG A 7 -15.06 -0.50 4.76
CA ARG A 7 -15.87 0.72 4.96
C ARG A 7 -17.32 0.38 5.22
N ARG A 8 -17.82 -0.61 4.48
CA ARG A 8 -19.16 -1.18 4.63
C ARG A 8 -19.03 -2.68 4.88
N PRO A 9 -19.45 -3.18 6.04
CA PRO A 9 -19.35 -4.60 6.36
C PRO A 9 -19.93 -5.48 5.25
N GLN A 10 -19.16 -6.50 4.87
CA GLN A 10 -19.43 -7.48 3.81
C GLN A 10 -19.44 -6.93 2.38
N LEU A 11 -19.16 -5.65 2.18
CA LEU A 11 -19.16 -4.99 0.89
C LEU A 11 -17.78 -4.43 0.51
N GLY A 12 -16.75 -4.74 1.29
CA GLY A 12 -15.40 -4.25 0.99
C GLY A 12 -14.82 -4.92 -0.25
N GLU A 13 -14.20 -4.13 -1.11
CA GLU A 13 -13.62 -4.52 -2.39
C GLU A 13 -12.14 -4.87 -2.25
N ASP A 14 -11.45 -4.34 -1.24
CA ASP A 14 -10.13 -4.78 -0.81
C ASP A 14 -10.07 -6.31 -0.60
N ALA A 15 -8.93 -6.91 -0.95
CA ALA A 15 -8.61 -8.28 -0.55
C ALA A 15 -7.87 -8.29 0.80
N GLU A 16 -7.88 -9.42 1.51
CA GLU A 16 -7.09 -9.50 2.74
C GLU A 16 -5.59 -9.24 2.45
N PRO A 17 -4.88 -8.48 3.30
CA PRO A 17 -3.45 -8.26 3.11
C PRO A 17 -2.65 -9.56 3.12
N LEU A 18 -1.61 -9.62 2.29
CA LEU A 18 -0.72 -10.76 2.19
C LEU A 18 0.54 -10.53 3.04
N VAL A 19 0.87 -11.50 3.88
CA VAL A 19 2.11 -11.53 4.68
C VAL A 19 2.67 -12.93 4.64
N LEU A 20 3.70 -13.14 3.83
CA LEU A 20 4.37 -14.42 3.65
C LEU A 20 5.82 -14.30 4.11
N HIS A 21 6.31 -15.34 4.79
CA HIS A 21 7.71 -15.43 5.19
C HIS A 21 8.22 -16.86 5.00
N HIS A 22 9.22 -17.01 4.16
CA HIS A 22 9.88 -18.27 3.88
C HIS A 22 11.04 -18.47 4.87
N ARG A 23 10.80 -19.28 5.90
CA ARG A 23 11.75 -19.50 7.00
C ARG A 23 13.15 -19.99 6.56
N PRO A 24 13.30 -20.93 5.60
CA PRO A 24 14.61 -21.41 5.18
C PRO A 24 15.50 -20.33 4.54
N SER A 25 14.95 -19.47 3.68
CA SER A 25 15.72 -18.40 3.03
C SER A 25 15.72 -17.09 3.81
N GLY A 26 14.80 -16.93 4.77
CA GLY A 26 14.54 -15.66 5.45
C GLY A 26 13.85 -14.61 4.57
N SER A 27 13.45 -14.96 3.35
CA SER A 27 12.75 -14.06 2.43
C SER A 27 11.28 -13.89 2.79
N GLY A 28 10.64 -12.81 2.36
CA GLY A 28 9.20 -12.63 2.55
C GLY A 28 8.56 -11.71 1.51
N LEU A 29 7.24 -11.73 1.49
CA LEU A 29 6.39 -10.88 0.67
C LEU A 29 5.31 -10.24 1.55
N LEU A 30 5.20 -8.93 1.47
CA LEU A 30 4.04 -8.17 1.92
C LEU A 30 3.27 -7.70 0.70
N ALA A 31 1.93 -7.70 0.73
CA ALA A 31 1.15 -7.04 -0.31
C ALA A 31 -0.24 -6.62 0.17
N VAL A 32 -0.78 -5.59 -0.48
CA VAL A 32 -2.17 -5.13 -0.36
C VAL A 32 -2.78 -4.96 -1.75
N PHE A 33 -4.10 -5.10 -1.84
CA PHE A 33 -4.84 -5.09 -3.10
C PHE A 33 -6.15 -4.33 -2.91
N ASP A 34 -6.25 -3.16 -3.54
CA ASP A 34 -7.42 -2.30 -3.45
C ASP A 34 -8.30 -2.47 -4.69
N GLY A 35 -9.53 -2.94 -4.48
CA GLY A 35 -10.48 -3.11 -5.56
C GLY A 35 -11.09 -1.76 -5.97
N SER A 36 -10.84 -1.31 -7.20
CA SER A 36 -11.28 0.02 -7.64
C SER A 36 -12.79 0.11 -7.96
N GLY A 37 -13.61 0.28 -6.94
CA GLY A 37 -15.08 0.25 -7.01
C GLY A 37 -15.73 1.15 -8.04
N GLY A 38 -15.24 2.38 -8.19
CA GLY A 38 -15.78 3.32 -9.18
C GLY A 38 -15.76 2.76 -10.60
N SER A 39 -14.63 2.16 -11.01
CA SER A 39 -14.45 1.60 -12.35
C SER A 39 -14.86 0.13 -12.47
N GLY A 40 -14.90 -0.60 -11.35
CA GLY A 40 -15.16 -2.04 -11.25
C GLY A 40 -16.51 -2.43 -10.66
N SER A 41 -17.43 -1.49 -10.45
CA SER A 41 -18.73 -1.68 -9.78
C SER A 41 -19.69 -2.68 -10.44
N SER A 42 -19.39 -3.12 -11.67
CA SER A 42 -20.23 -4.09 -12.37
C SER A 42 -20.14 -5.47 -11.71
N ALA A 43 -21.27 -6.16 -11.62
CA ALA A 43 -21.34 -7.55 -11.18
C ALA A 43 -20.41 -8.44 -12.02
N ALA A 44 -19.48 -9.13 -11.36
CA ALA A 44 -18.52 -10.03 -12.01
C ALA A 44 -18.65 -11.48 -11.55
N TRP A 45 -19.19 -11.71 -10.34
CA TRP A 45 -19.38 -13.05 -9.80
C TRP A 45 -20.65 -13.12 -8.96
N GLN A 46 -21.26 -14.30 -8.88
CA GLN A 46 -22.41 -14.56 -8.03
C GLN A 46 -22.22 -15.89 -7.30
N ASP A 47 -22.46 -15.89 -5.98
CA ASP A 47 -22.43 -17.12 -5.18
C ASP A 47 -23.66 -18.00 -5.43
N PRO A 48 -23.65 -19.28 -5.05
CA PRO A 48 -24.81 -20.17 -5.20
C PRO A 48 -26.07 -19.73 -4.43
N ARG A 49 -25.94 -18.79 -3.48
CA ARG A 49 -27.04 -18.21 -2.69
C ARG A 49 -27.60 -16.93 -3.33
N GLY A 50 -27.03 -16.49 -4.46
CA GLY A 50 -27.44 -15.33 -5.21
C GLY A 50 -26.72 -14.03 -4.85
N HIS A 51 -25.75 -14.02 -3.92
CA HIS A 51 -25.00 -12.82 -3.59
C HIS A 51 -24.03 -12.46 -4.70
N THR A 52 -24.12 -11.24 -5.19
CA THR A 52 -23.27 -10.72 -6.26
C THR A 52 -22.03 -10.02 -5.70
N ARG A 53 -20.89 -10.19 -6.38
CA ARG A 53 -19.64 -9.48 -6.12
C ARG A 53 -19.24 -8.64 -7.34
N THR A 54 -18.66 -7.48 -7.09
CA THR A 54 -18.20 -6.54 -8.11
C THR A 54 -16.94 -7.05 -8.81
N GLY A 55 -16.62 -6.48 -9.97
CA GLY A 55 -15.36 -6.72 -10.65
C GLY A 55 -14.16 -6.32 -9.79
N ALA A 56 -14.25 -5.18 -9.10
CA ALA A 56 -13.23 -4.73 -8.15
C ALA A 56 -12.94 -5.77 -7.06
N TRP A 57 -13.99 -6.29 -6.43
CA TRP A 57 -13.89 -7.36 -5.42
C TRP A 57 -13.20 -8.62 -5.94
N VAL A 58 -13.56 -9.06 -7.16
CA VAL A 58 -12.96 -10.25 -7.78
C VAL A 58 -11.52 -9.99 -8.18
N GLY A 59 -11.24 -8.82 -8.78
CA GLY A 59 -9.92 -8.42 -9.25
C GLY A 59 -8.88 -8.42 -8.13
N SER A 60 -9.18 -7.79 -7.00
CA SER A 60 -8.27 -7.72 -5.85
C SER A 60 -7.88 -9.11 -5.31
N ARG A 61 -8.85 -10.04 -5.26
CA ARG A 61 -8.63 -11.42 -4.77
C ARG A 61 -7.85 -12.28 -5.77
N VAL A 62 -8.08 -12.08 -7.07
CA VAL A 62 -7.29 -12.74 -8.12
C VAL A 62 -5.86 -12.22 -8.11
N ALA A 63 -5.66 -10.91 -7.97
CA ALA A 63 -4.32 -10.32 -7.87
C ALA A 63 -3.58 -10.83 -6.63
N ARG A 64 -4.26 -10.91 -5.47
CA ARG A 64 -3.73 -11.53 -4.25
C ARG A 64 -3.24 -12.96 -4.48
N LEU A 65 -4.08 -13.81 -5.07
CA LEU A 65 -3.73 -15.19 -5.39
C LEU A 65 -2.53 -15.26 -6.36
N GLY A 66 -2.48 -14.34 -7.33
CA GLY A 66 -1.37 -14.20 -8.27
C GLY A 66 -0.06 -13.90 -7.57
N ALA A 67 -0.01 -12.89 -6.71
CA ALA A 67 1.18 -12.53 -5.95
C ALA A 67 1.64 -13.64 -4.99
N GLU A 68 0.71 -14.32 -4.32
CA GLU A 68 1.01 -15.46 -3.44
C GLU A 68 1.66 -16.61 -4.19
N ARG A 69 1.08 -17.01 -5.33
CA ARG A 69 1.63 -18.07 -6.19
C ARG A 69 3.00 -17.70 -6.76
N TRP A 70 3.14 -16.44 -7.18
CA TRP A 70 4.38 -15.92 -7.74
C TRP A 70 5.51 -16.05 -6.71
N PHE A 71 5.27 -15.58 -5.48
CA PHE A 71 6.26 -15.69 -4.40
C PHE A 71 6.61 -17.14 -4.07
N ALA A 72 5.61 -18.02 -3.99
CA ALA A 72 5.84 -19.44 -3.74
C ALA A 72 6.78 -20.08 -4.79
N GLN A 73 6.56 -19.78 -6.07
CA GLN A 73 7.43 -20.27 -7.16
C GLN A 73 8.85 -19.69 -7.07
N HIS A 74 9.00 -18.41 -6.74
CA HIS A 74 10.30 -17.76 -6.62
C HIS A 74 11.15 -18.37 -5.50
N VAL A 75 10.55 -18.61 -4.32
CA VAL A 75 11.28 -19.22 -3.20
C VAL A 75 11.60 -20.69 -3.45
N GLU A 76 10.74 -21.44 -4.14
CA GLU A 76 11.01 -22.83 -4.53
C GLU A 76 12.15 -22.95 -5.55
N GLN A 77 12.22 -22.02 -6.50
CA GLN A 77 13.21 -22.02 -7.56
C GLN A 77 14.52 -21.29 -7.18
N ALA A 78 14.56 -20.69 -5.98
CA ALA A 78 15.62 -19.76 -5.57
C ALA A 78 15.87 -18.66 -6.62
N ALA A 79 14.81 -18.21 -7.27
CA ALA A 79 14.86 -17.17 -8.30
C ALA A 79 14.87 -15.77 -7.66
N GLU A 80 15.51 -14.84 -8.37
CA GLU A 80 15.39 -13.41 -8.08
C GLU A 80 13.96 -12.95 -8.35
N PRO A 81 13.33 -12.18 -7.46
CA PRO A 81 12.04 -11.56 -7.77
C PRO A 81 12.21 -10.67 -9.00
N ASP A 82 11.28 -10.79 -9.94
CA ASP A 82 11.26 -9.94 -11.13
C ASP A 82 9.83 -9.44 -11.41
N ALA A 83 9.72 -8.18 -11.79
CA ALA A 83 8.44 -7.51 -11.98
C ALA A 83 7.68 -8.03 -13.21
N GLU A 84 8.41 -8.48 -14.23
CA GLU A 84 7.86 -8.94 -15.51
C GLU A 84 7.10 -10.26 -15.33
N SER A 85 7.67 -11.21 -14.60
CA SER A 85 7.04 -12.50 -14.28
C SER A 85 5.82 -12.33 -13.39
N LEU A 86 5.85 -11.39 -12.43
CA LEU A 86 4.67 -11.04 -11.63
C LEU A 86 3.59 -10.44 -12.53
N GLN A 87 3.95 -9.52 -13.43
CA GLN A 87 3.03 -8.90 -14.37
C GLN A 87 2.38 -9.94 -15.30
N GLU A 88 3.15 -10.84 -15.87
CA GLU A 88 2.67 -11.92 -16.74
C GLU A 88 1.71 -12.85 -15.99
N GLN A 89 2.07 -13.25 -14.77
CA GLN A 89 1.25 -14.10 -13.93
C GLN A 89 -0.09 -13.44 -13.54
N LEU A 90 -0.06 -12.16 -13.15
CA LEU A 90 -1.27 -11.39 -12.84
C LEU A 90 -2.15 -11.27 -14.09
N ARG A 91 -1.56 -10.99 -15.25
CA ARG A 91 -2.27 -10.85 -16.52
C ARG A 91 -2.95 -12.16 -16.92
N ASP A 92 -2.25 -13.28 -16.84
CA ASP A 92 -2.79 -14.60 -17.15
C ASP A 92 -3.97 -14.94 -16.25
N LEU A 93 -3.84 -14.73 -14.93
CA LEU A 93 -4.91 -15.03 -13.97
C LEU A 93 -6.13 -14.13 -14.14
N LEU A 94 -5.95 -12.81 -14.29
CA LEU A 94 -7.05 -11.87 -14.53
C LEU A 94 -7.80 -12.20 -15.83
N THR A 95 -7.05 -12.52 -16.89
CA THR A 95 -7.62 -12.90 -18.20
C THR A 95 -8.41 -14.21 -18.13
N ARG A 96 -8.00 -15.17 -17.28
CA ARG A 96 -8.73 -16.44 -17.09
C ARG A 96 -10.03 -16.28 -16.32
N VAL A 97 -10.08 -15.33 -15.39
CA VAL A 97 -11.24 -15.12 -14.51
C VAL A 97 -12.26 -14.13 -15.11
N GLN A 98 -11.86 -13.34 -16.10
CA GLN A 98 -12.76 -12.40 -16.75
C GLN A 98 -14.02 -13.10 -17.31
N SER A 99 -15.20 -12.55 -17.01
CA SER A 99 -16.45 -13.05 -17.59
C SER A 99 -16.64 -12.51 -19.01
N PRO A 100 -17.09 -13.34 -19.98
CA PRO A 100 -17.30 -12.92 -21.37
C PRO A 100 -18.52 -12.02 -21.60
N THR A 101 -19.24 -11.58 -20.55
CA THR A 101 -20.41 -10.70 -20.64
C THR A 101 -20.03 -9.29 -21.10
N ARG A 102 -19.77 -9.14 -22.40
CA ARG A 102 -19.62 -7.85 -23.09
C ARG A 102 -20.98 -7.13 -23.10
N SER A 103 -21.20 -6.23 -22.14
CA SER A 103 -22.20 -5.18 -22.34
C SER A 103 -21.79 -4.31 -23.52
N LYS A 104 -22.66 -4.18 -24.53
CA LYS A 104 -22.40 -3.51 -25.83
C LYS A 104 -22.18 -2.00 -25.77
N VAL A 105 -22.13 -1.41 -24.57
CA VAL A 105 -21.83 0.01 -24.36
C VAL A 105 -20.82 0.10 -23.22
N ILE A 106 -19.55 0.27 -23.57
CA ILE A 106 -18.44 0.43 -22.63
C ILE A 106 -17.96 1.87 -22.76
N GLY A 107 -18.37 2.73 -21.84
CA GLY A 107 -17.68 4.00 -21.64
C GLY A 107 -16.25 3.72 -21.16
N SER A 108 -15.28 4.55 -21.56
CA SER A 108 -13.85 4.41 -21.22
C SER A 108 -13.54 4.39 -19.72
N MET A 109 -14.52 4.66 -18.85
CA MET A 109 -14.36 4.63 -17.39
C MET A 109 -14.58 3.25 -16.76
N ARG A 110 -15.30 2.32 -17.41
CA ARG A 110 -15.47 0.96 -16.87
C ARG A 110 -14.24 0.11 -17.18
N ARG A 111 -13.77 -0.63 -16.17
CA ARG A 111 -12.66 -1.59 -16.28
C ARG A 111 -13.14 -2.98 -15.85
N GLN A 112 -12.54 -4.02 -16.40
CA GLN A 112 -12.83 -5.40 -15.99
C GLN A 112 -11.83 -5.83 -14.92
N LEU A 113 -12.37 -6.27 -13.78
CA LEU A 113 -11.59 -6.73 -12.63
C LEU A 113 -10.52 -5.74 -12.15
N PRO A 114 -10.81 -4.42 -12.03
CA PRO A 114 -9.78 -3.46 -11.70
C PRO A 114 -9.34 -3.56 -10.24
N THR A 115 -8.03 -3.52 -10.01
CA THR A 115 -7.46 -3.46 -8.66
C THR A 115 -6.09 -2.80 -8.70
N THR A 116 -5.73 -2.12 -7.62
CA THR A 116 -4.36 -1.69 -7.37
C THR A 116 -3.59 -2.81 -6.67
N MET A 117 -2.27 -2.68 -6.63
CA MET A 117 -1.39 -3.55 -5.87
C MET A 117 -0.19 -2.73 -5.38
N ALA A 118 0.16 -2.88 -4.12
CA ALA A 118 1.49 -2.58 -3.64
C ALA A 118 2.03 -3.78 -2.88
N ALA A 119 3.24 -4.20 -3.24
CA ALA A 119 3.92 -5.33 -2.65
C ALA A 119 5.38 -4.98 -2.32
N ILE A 120 5.91 -5.62 -1.28
CA ILE A 120 7.32 -5.55 -0.90
C ILE A 120 7.84 -6.98 -0.79
N SER A 121 8.74 -7.35 -1.69
CA SER A 121 9.60 -8.52 -1.55
C SER A 121 10.85 -8.15 -0.77
N TYR A 122 11.25 -8.97 0.19
CA TYR A 122 12.48 -8.74 0.93
C TYR A 122 13.26 -10.03 1.15
N ARG A 123 14.58 -9.89 1.23
CA ARG A 123 15.49 -10.98 1.54
C ARG A 123 16.66 -10.54 2.40
N PRO A 124 17.20 -11.42 3.25
CA PRO A 124 18.37 -11.11 4.04
C PRO A 124 19.62 -10.99 3.15
N GLN A 125 20.47 -10.03 3.50
CA GLN A 125 21.84 -9.91 3.02
C GLN A 125 22.74 -9.65 4.25
N THR A 126 24.04 -9.90 4.15
CA THR A 126 24.95 -9.71 5.28
C THR A 126 24.85 -8.30 5.87
N GLY A 127 24.23 -8.17 7.06
CA GLY A 127 24.05 -6.90 7.77
C GLY A 127 22.92 -5.99 7.26
N SER A 128 22.13 -6.41 6.27
CA SER A 128 21.09 -5.60 5.62
C SER A 128 19.93 -6.45 5.08
N HIS A 129 18.92 -5.79 4.53
CA HIS A 129 17.90 -6.44 3.70
C HIS A 129 17.90 -5.80 2.32
N LEU A 130 17.85 -6.63 1.28
CA LEU A 130 17.43 -6.16 -0.03
C LEU A 130 15.90 -6.15 -0.03
N VAL A 131 15.35 -5.00 -0.40
CA VAL A 131 13.92 -4.73 -0.41
C VAL A 131 13.56 -4.26 -1.80
N GLU A 132 12.57 -4.91 -2.39
CA GLU A 132 12.05 -4.58 -3.72
C GLU A 132 10.56 -4.31 -3.60
N ALA A 133 10.16 -3.08 -3.92
CA ALA A 133 8.77 -2.68 -4.00
C ALA A 133 8.26 -2.93 -5.43
N LEU A 134 7.07 -3.52 -5.52
CA LEU A 134 6.38 -3.86 -6.77
C LEU A 134 4.98 -3.27 -6.72
N TRP A 135 4.57 -2.44 -7.68
CA TRP A 135 3.27 -1.78 -7.59
C TRP A 135 2.60 -1.45 -8.93
N ALA A 136 1.29 -1.29 -8.87
CA ALA A 136 0.42 -0.77 -9.93
C ALA A 136 -0.78 -0.06 -9.28
N GLY A 137 -1.09 1.17 -9.70
CA GLY A 137 -2.04 2.04 -9.00
C GLY A 137 -1.39 2.93 -7.94
N ASP A 138 -2.16 3.27 -6.92
CA ASP A 138 -1.89 4.26 -5.88
C ASP A 138 -1.78 3.68 -4.46
N SER A 139 -1.96 2.37 -4.28
CA SER A 139 -1.47 1.68 -3.08
C SER A 139 0.04 1.85 -2.94
N ARG A 140 0.55 1.88 -1.70
CA ARG A 140 1.96 2.21 -1.45
C ARG A 140 2.72 1.19 -0.62
N GLY A 141 3.98 0.99 -0.99
CA GLY A 141 4.98 0.32 -0.18
C GLY A 141 5.83 1.34 0.57
N TYR A 142 6.21 1.04 1.81
CA TYR A 142 7.01 1.90 2.67
C TYR A 142 8.09 1.13 3.42
N VAL A 143 9.14 1.84 3.79
CA VAL A 143 10.03 1.48 4.88
C VAL A 143 9.96 2.53 5.99
N LEU A 144 9.73 2.08 7.22
CA LEU A 144 9.76 2.89 8.43
C LEU A 144 11.07 2.60 9.18
N ARG A 145 11.85 3.67 9.40
CA ARG A 145 13.19 3.62 10.00
C ARG A 145 13.24 4.43 11.30
N PRO A 146 13.94 3.94 12.34
CA PRO A 146 13.99 4.63 13.64
C PRO A 146 14.55 6.05 13.55
N GLU A 147 15.52 6.29 12.68
CA GLU A 147 16.20 7.58 12.62
C GLU A 147 15.51 8.59 11.69
N THR A 148 14.87 8.10 10.63
CA THR A 148 14.43 8.93 9.49
C THR A 148 12.93 8.88 9.25
N GLY A 149 12.17 8.08 10.01
CA GLY A 149 10.72 8.01 9.88
C GLY A 149 10.25 7.14 8.72
N LEU A 150 9.10 7.50 8.14
CA LEU A 150 8.42 6.76 7.08
C LEU A 150 8.87 7.24 5.69
N HIS A 151 9.21 6.28 4.82
CA HIS A 151 9.71 6.54 3.46
C HIS A 151 8.92 5.65 2.50
N PRO A 152 8.20 6.19 1.49
CA PRO A 152 7.61 5.38 0.44
C PRO A 152 8.71 4.82 -0.47
N LEU A 153 8.49 3.60 -0.92
CA LEU A 153 9.31 2.88 -1.89
C LEU A 153 8.66 2.86 -3.28
N THR A 154 7.42 3.32 -3.37
CA THR A 154 6.58 3.35 -4.57
C THR A 154 6.24 4.80 -4.92
N ARG A 155 5.89 5.05 -6.17
CA ARG A 155 5.29 6.32 -6.62
C ARG A 155 3.98 6.03 -7.32
N ASP A 156 2.89 6.60 -6.82
CA ASP A 156 1.55 6.35 -7.35
C ASP A 156 1.48 6.60 -8.84
N HIS A 157 0.75 5.73 -9.53
CA HIS A 157 0.49 5.88 -10.95
C HIS A 157 -0.69 6.82 -11.16
N THR A 158 -0.46 8.11 -10.98
CA THR A 158 -1.45 9.19 -11.09
C THR A 158 -0.87 10.38 -11.84
N GLU A 159 -1.71 11.30 -12.32
CA GLU A 159 -1.26 12.52 -13.02
C GLU A 159 -0.53 13.50 -12.09
N GLU A 160 -1.05 13.69 -10.88
CA GLU A 160 -0.37 14.44 -9.82
C GLU A 160 0.59 13.51 -9.07
N THR A 161 1.78 14.01 -8.72
CA THR A 161 2.86 13.23 -8.10
C THR A 161 3.28 13.72 -6.72
N ASP A 162 2.81 14.89 -6.30
CA ASP A 162 3.01 15.42 -4.96
C ASP A 162 2.05 14.75 -3.96
N ALA A 163 2.63 14.10 -2.95
CA ALA A 163 1.88 13.31 -1.99
C ALA A 163 0.91 14.13 -1.12
N LEU A 164 1.18 15.42 -0.86
CA LEU A 164 0.23 16.28 -0.13
C LEU A 164 -0.93 16.68 -1.04
N VAL A 165 -0.65 17.03 -2.29
CA VAL A 165 -1.69 17.44 -3.26
C VAL A 165 -2.65 16.28 -3.53
N GLN A 166 -2.13 15.06 -3.67
CA GLN A 166 -2.94 13.85 -3.84
C GLN A 166 -3.98 13.64 -2.74
N LEU A 167 -3.68 13.99 -1.47
CA LEU A 167 -4.65 13.91 -0.35
C LEU A 167 -5.89 14.81 -0.55
N THR A 168 -5.80 15.80 -1.44
CA THR A 168 -6.87 16.79 -1.66
C THR A 168 -7.54 16.65 -3.02
N GLN A 169 -6.85 16.14 -4.03
CA GLN A 169 -7.32 16.16 -5.41
C GLN A 169 -7.87 14.82 -5.91
N ASP A 170 -7.50 13.69 -5.28
CA ASP A 170 -7.87 12.34 -5.74
C ASP A 170 -7.68 12.17 -7.27
N PRO A 171 -6.43 12.32 -7.76
CA PRO A 171 -6.16 12.35 -9.19
C PRO A 171 -6.44 10.99 -9.85
N PRO A 172 -6.88 10.96 -11.12
CA PRO A 172 -7.15 9.72 -11.82
C PRO A 172 -5.90 8.86 -11.97
N MET A 173 -6.05 7.55 -11.73
CA MET A 173 -4.97 6.58 -11.94
C MET A 173 -4.64 6.38 -13.43
N THR A 174 -3.37 6.47 -13.76
CA THR A 174 -2.80 6.24 -15.11
C THR A 174 -2.47 4.77 -15.37
N ASN A 175 -2.22 3.98 -14.32
CA ASN A 175 -1.99 2.53 -14.40
C ASN A 175 -2.73 1.81 -13.26
N VAL A 176 -3.39 0.71 -13.57
CA VAL A 176 -4.11 -0.15 -12.61
C VAL A 176 -4.17 -1.56 -13.19
N LEU A 177 -4.12 -2.59 -12.34
CA LEU A 177 -4.30 -3.96 -12.80
C LEU A 177 -5.72 -4.10 -13.34
N SER A 178 -5.88 -4.70 -14.52
CA SER A 178 -7.20 -4.98 -15.11
C SER A 178 -7.10 -6.10 -16.13
N ALA A 179 -8.21 -6.80 -16.36
CA ALA A 179 -8.28 -7.89 -17.33
C ALA A 179 -8.42 -7.40 -18.78
N ASP A 180 -9.01 -6.21 -18.98
CA ASP A 180 -9.37 -5.69 -20.30
C ASP A 180 -8.40 -4.66 -20.87
N ARG A 181 -7.37 -4.26 -20.13
CA ARG A 181 -6.33 -3.32 -20.60
C ARG A 181 -4.93 -3.79 -20.22
N ALA A 182 -3.95 -3.34 -20.99
CA ALA A 182 -2.56 -3.48 -20.60
C ALA A 182 -2.28 -2.67 -19.34
N PHE A 183 -1.45 -3.24 -18.46
CA PHE A 183 -0.93 -2.62 -17.27
C PHE A 183 0.54 -2.98 -17.10
N VAL A 184 1.24 -2.19 -16.30
CA VAL A 184 2.62 -2.47 -15.91
C VAL A 184 2.73 -2.71 -14.41
N VAL A 185 3.64 -3.60 -14.00
CA VAL A 185 4.09 -3.68 -12.61
C VAL A 185 5.41 -2.95 -12.51
N ALA A 186 5.41 -1.78 -11.88
CA ALA A 186 6.64 -1.02 -11.65
C ALA A 186 7.43 -1.66 -10.50
N THR A 187 8.76 -1.48 -10.53
CA THR A 187 9.66 -1.95 -9.47
C THR A 187 10.65 -0.88 -9.02
N SER A 188 11.05 -0.93 -7.75
CA SER A 188 12.08 -0.11 -7.14
C SER A 188 12.74 -0.87 -6.00
N GLY A 189 14.07 -0.94 -6.05
CA GLY A 189 14.87 -1.66 -5.07
C GLY A 189 15.69 -0.73 -4.19
N ILE A 190 15.73 -1.01 -2.89
CA ILE A 190 16.67 -0.41 -1.95
C ILE A 190 17.38 -1.48 -1.12
N GLN A 191 18.58 -1.15 -0.67
CA GLN A 191 19.22 -1.86 0.43
C GLN A 191 18.97 -1.07 1.72
N THR A 192 18.32 -1.70 2.69
CA THR A 192 18.03 -1.08 3.99
C THR A 192 18.77 -1.78 5.12
N ARG A 193 18.99 -1.04 6.22
CA ARG A 193 19.62 -1.59 7.43
C ARG A 193 18.77 -2.71 8.02
N SER A 194 19.41 -3.56 8.82
CA SER A 194 18.75 -4.72 9.43
C SER A 194 17.54 -4.39 10.29
N LYS A 195 17.51 -3.23 10.97
CA LYS A 195 16.38 -2.77 11.79
C LYS A 195 15.47 -1.82 11.01
N CYS A 196 14.35 -2.32 10.51
CA CYS A 196 13.33 -1.52 9.87
C CYS A 196 11.96 -2.21 9.92
N VAL A 197 10.93 -1.45 9.58
CA VAL A 197 9.58 -1.96 9.43
C VAL A 197 9.16 -1.74 7.99
N MET A 198 8.77 -2.79 7.29
CA MET A 198 8.26 -2.70 5.91
C MET A 198 6.75 -2.75 5.95
N ILE A 199 6.10 -1.92 5.13
CA ILE A 199 4.66 -1.70 5.19
C ILE A 199 4.12 -1.63 3.76
N CYS A 200 3.05 -2.34 3.46
CA CYS A 200 2.20 -2.08 2.30
C CYS A 200 0.86 -1.58 2.81
N ALA A 201 0.32 -0.52 2.24
CA ALA A 201 -0.96 0.06 2.65
C ALA A 201 -1.78 0.52 1.43
N THR A 202 -3.09 0.40 1.52
CA THR A 202 -4.04 1.05 0.60
C THR A 202 -4.26 2.50 1.03
N ASP A 203 -4.83 3.32 0.16
CA ASP A 203 -5.09 4.73 0.43
C ASP A 203 -6.07 4.95 1.60
N GLY A 204 -6.92 3.97 1.96
CA GLY A 204 -7.71 4.00 3.19
C GLY A 204 -6.88 4.26 4.46
N PHE A 205 -5.59 3.91 4.47
CA PHE A 205 -4.69 4.24 5.58
C PHE A 205 -4.07 5.63 5.51
N PHE A 206 -3.66 6.10 4.33
CA PHE A 206 -2.83 7.31 4.18
C PHE A 206 -3.44 8.41 3.32
N GLY A 207 -4.55 8.17 2.61
CA GLY A 207 -5.26 9.11 1.74
C GLY A 207 -6.20 10.04 2.49
N TYR A 208 -6.61 9.66 3.71
CA TYR A 208 -7.58 10.42 4.54
C TYR A 208 -6.94 11.19 5.70
N VAL A 209 -5.61 11.26 5.73
CA VAL A 209 -4.88 12.04 6.74
C VAL A 209 -4.68 13.49 6.28
N SER A 210 -4.21 14.36 7.18
CA SER A 210 -4.06 15.79 6.85
C SER A 210 -2.71 16.15 6.23
N THR A 211 -1.68 15.38 6.54
CA THR A 211 -0.35 15.43 5.92
C THR A 211 0.21 14.01 5.84
N PRO A 212 1.13 13.70 4.92
CA PRO A 212 1.80 12.39 4.89
C PRO A 212 2.46 12.00 6.23
N ALA A 213 2.91 12.99 7.01
CA ALA A 213 3.49 12.78 8.33
C ALA A 213 2.47 12.34 9.40
N ASP A 214 1.18 12.66 9.24
CA ASP A 214 0.13 12.17 10.15
C ASP A 214 0.00 10.64 10.07
N PHE A 215 0.21 10.03 8.89
CA PHE A 215 0.22 8.57 8.76
C PHE A 215 1.39 7.95 9.53
N GLU A 216 2.59 8.53 9.44
CA GLU A 216 3.73 8.12 10.28
C GLU A 216 3.40 8.27 11.78
N LEU A 217 2.78 9.39 12.18
CA LEU A 217 2.37 9.60 13.57
C LEU A 217 1.38 8.51 14.04
N HIS A 218 0.42 8.11 13.22
CA HIS A 218 -0.52 7.04 13.56
C HIS A 218 0.17 5.69 13.76
N LEU A 219 1.12 5.32 12.89
CA LEU A 219 1.93 4.12 13.05
C LEU A 219 2.70 4.12 14.38
N LEU A 220 3.37 5.23 14.68
CA LEU A 220 4.26 5.36 15.83
C LEU A 220 3.53 5.48 17.16
N THR A 221 2.46 6.27 17.23
CA THR A 221 1.68 6.44 18.47
C THR A 221 0.91 5.17 18.84
N THR A 222 0.39 4.42 17.85
CA THR A 222 -0.23 3.12 18.11
C THR A 222 0.80 2.06 18.53
N LEU A 223 2.00 2.07 17.95
CA LEU A 223 3.11 1.21 18.38
C LEU A 223 3.51 1.50 19.83
N ALA A 224 3.65 2.78 20.18
CA ALA A 224 4.04 3.21 21.52
C ALA A 224 3.01 2.79 22.58
N GLY A 225 1.71 2.80 22.24
CA GLY A 225 0.63 2.42 23.14
C GLY A 225 0.36 0.92 23.26
N ALA A 226 0.90 0.10 22.35
CA ALA A 226 0.68 -1.34 22.34
C ALA A 226 1.72 -2.10 23.20
N GLY A 227 1.33 -3.28 23.70
CA GLY A 227 2.21 -4.24 24.37
C GLY A 227 2.56 -5.46 23.53
N THR A 228 1.85 -5.71 22.42
CA THR A 228 2.14 -6.82 21.49
C THR A 228 1.88 -6.43 20.04
N MET A 229 2.37 -7.23 19.09
CA MET A 229 2.04 -7.09 17.66
C MET A 229 0.52 -7.16 17.40
N HIS A 230 -0.21 -7.97 18.17
CA HIS A 230 -1.67 -8.09 18.01
C HIS A 230 -2.40 -6.83 18.50
N GLU A 231 -2.02 -6.33 19.67
CA GLU A 231 -2.55 -5.07 20.21
C GLU A 231 -2.22 -3.88 19.29
N TRP A 232 -1.03 -3.88 18.68
CA TRP A 232 -0.67 -2.85 17.70
C TRP A 232 -1.59 -2.91 16.47
N ALA A 233 -1.87 -4.10 15.94
CA ALA A 233 -2.82 -4.29 14.85
C ALA A 233 -4.23 -3.77 15.20
N GLN A 234 -4.72 -4.10 16.41
CA GLN A 234 -6.01 -3.63 16.90
C GLN A 234 -6.04 -2.11 17.09
N ALA A 235 -4.98 -1.51 17.63
CA ALA A 235 -4.86 -0.07 17.81
C ALA A 235 -4.81 0.67 16.47
N LEU A 236 -4.12 0.12 15.47
CA LEU A 236 -4.13 0.63 14.09
C LEU A 236 -5.52 0.55 13.47
N ALA A 237 -6.20 -0.60 13.59
CA ALA A 237 -7.56 -0.79 13.09
C ALA A 237 -8.54 0.22 13.72
N ALA A 238 -8.48 0.38 15.04
CA ALA A 238 -9.31 1.33 15.77
C ALA A 238 -8.99 2.78 15.35
N ARG A 239 -7.71 3.11 15.13
CA ARG A 239 -7.29 4.44 14.67
C ARG A 239 -7.79 4.74 13.26
N VAL A 240 -7.56 3.87 12.29
CA VAL A 240 -7.96 4.10 10.89
C VAL A 240 -9.47 4.22 10.74
N ALA A 241 -10.24 3.44 11.51
CA ALA A 241 -11.70 3.51 11.53
C ALA A 241 -12.26 4.90 11.94
N THR A 242 -11.46 5.75 12.62
CA THR A 242 -11.90 7.09 13.02
C THR A 242 -11.85 8.12 11.89
N TYR A 243 -11.07 7.87 10.83
CA TYR A 243 -10.83 8.88 9.79
C TYR A 243 -11.00 8.37 8.35
N THR A 244 -10.86 7.06 8.10
CA THR A 244 -10.96 6.54 6.72
C THR A 244 -12.35 6.74 6.12
N GLY A 245 -12.39 7.20 4.87
CA GLY A 245 -13.59 7.21 4.05
C GLY A 245 -13.78 5.92 3.24
N ASP A 246 -12.78 5.05 3.19
CA ASP A 246 -12.71 3.86 2.33
C ASP A 246 -12.36 2.57 3.08
N ASP A 247 -12.36 1.45 2.35
CA ASP A 247 -11.71 0.23 2.78
C ASP A 247 -10.24 0.50 3.08
N ALA A 248 -9.69 -0.18 4.09
CA ALA A 248 -8.33 0.05 4.53
C ALA A 248 -7.61 -1.26 4.80
N SER A 249 -6.54 -1.50 4.05
CA SER A 249 -5.71 -2.69 4.13
C SER A 249 -4.26 -2.32 4.39
N LEU A 250 -3.63 -3.03 5.33
CA LEU A 250 -2.22 -2.86 5.66
C LEU A 250 -1.55 -4.21 5.95
N ALA A 251 -0.40 -4.44 5.32
CA ALA A 251 0.50 -5.55 5.60
C ALA A 251 1.82 -5.00 6.16
N LEU A 252 2.36 -5.62 7.21
CA LEU A 252 3.57 -5.15 7.88
C LEU A 252 4.45 -6.27 8.41
N VAL A 253 5.77 -6.09 8.27
CA VAL A 253 6.79 -6.89 8.96
C VAL A 253 7.82 -5.98 9.62
N ALA A 254 8.21 -6.31 10.84
CA ALA A 254 9.34 -5.71 11.52
C ALA A 254 10.52 -6.70 11.49
N VAL A 255 11.67 -6.27 10.97
CA VAL A 255 12.87 -7.10 10.83
C VAL A 255 14.01 -6.52 11.66
N GLY A 256 14.92 -7.40 12.13
CA GLY A 256 16.07 -7.02 12.93
C GLY A 256 15.78 -6.75 14.40
N TYR A 257 14.57 -7.08 14.88
CA TYR A 257 14.19 -6.93 16.29
C TYR A 257 14.05 -8.32 16.95
N PRO A 258 14.70 -8.56 18.09
CA PRO A 258 14.52 -9.77 18.90
C PRO A 258 13.09 -9.98 19.40
N GLY A 259 12.33 -8.89 19.58
CA GLY A 259 10.96 -8.93 20.07
C GLY A 259 10.27 -7.57 20.00
N PHE A 260 8.98 -7.58 20.35
CA PHE A 260 8.12 -6.40 20.26
C PHE A 260 8.57 -5.25 21.18
N ASP A 261 9.04 -5.56 22.38
CA ASP A 261 9.53 -4.52 23.32
C ASP A 261 10.71 -3.73 22.75
N GLU A 262 11.65 -4.40 22.09
CA GLU A 262 12.78 -3.72 21.45
C GLU A 262 12.33 -2.91 20.24
N LEU A 263 11.40 -3.44 19.44
CA LEU A 263 10.78 -2.67 18.35
C LEU A 263 10.16 -1.37 18.88
N ARG A 264 9.30 -1.47 19.90
CA ARG A 264 8.63 -0.31 20.51
C ARG A 264 9.64 0.68 21.13
N ALA A 265 10.61 0.19 21.88
CA ALA A 265 11.65 1.02 22.49
C ALA A 265 12.47 1.77 21.44
N THR A 266 12.84 1.09 20.34
CA THR A 266 13.63 1.66 19.25
C THR A 266 12.93 2.87 18.60
N PHE A 267 11.60 2.83 18.46
CA PHE A 267 10.82 3.90 17.84
C PHE A 267 10.36 5.00 18.81
N THR A 268 10.66 4.92 20.11
CA THR A 268 10.21 5.90 21.11
C THR A 268 10.73 7.31 20.80
N GLY A 269 12.02 7.43 20.46
CA GLY A 269 12.63 8.72 20.12
C GLY A 269 11.96 9.38 18.92
N ARG A 270 11.72 8.61 17.85
CA ARG A 270 11.04 9.11 16.65
C ARG A 270 9.60 9.50 16.91
N THR A 271 8.89 8.73 17.74
CA THR A 271 7.50 9.02 18.14
C THR A 271 7.41 10.39 18.82
N HIS A 272 8.31 10.69 19.76
CA HIS A 272 8.35 11.99 20.42
C HIS A 272 8.69 13.12 19.45
N GLN A 273 9.66 12.90 18.56
CA GLN A 273 10.06 13.91 17.56
C GLN A 273 8.91 14.30 16.63
N ILE A 274 8.24 13.32 16.02
CA ILE A 274 7.17 13.62 15.06
C ILE A 274 5.94 14.21 15.74
N LEU A 275 5.59 13.74 16.94
CA LEU A 275 4.50 14.29 17.73
C LEU A 275 4.78 15.75 18.07
N ALA A 276 5.96 16.05 18.61
CA ALA A 276 6.36 17.41 18.94
C ALA A 276 6.35 18.32 17.71
N TRP A 277 6.85 17.83 16.57
CA TRP A 277 6.92 18.59 15.31
C TRP A 277 5.55 18.91 14.70
N LEU A 278 4.57 18.00 14.80
CA LEU A 278 3.18 18.24 14.37
C LEU A 278 2.38 19.11 15.36
N THR A 279 2.88 19.36 16.56
CA THR A 279 2.21 20.17 17.59
C THR A 279 2.84 21.57 17.77
N PRO A 280 2.05 22.63 18.03
CA PRO A 280 0.59 22.64 18.06
C PRO A 280 0.01 22.58 16.64
N ARG A 281 -1.13 21.90 16.53
CA ARG A 281 -1.92 21.86 15.31
C ARG A 281 -2.94 23.01 15.33
N PRO A 282 -3.17 23.72 14.20
CA PRO A 282 -4.21 24.75 14.13
C PRO A 282 -5.60 24.17 14.39
N ASP A 283 -6.54 25.05 14.72
CA ASP A 283 -7.96 24.71 14.76
C ASP A 283 -8.41 24.18 13.38
N PRO A 284 -9.01 22.99 13.28
CA PRO A 284 -9.56 22.47 12.04
C PRO A 284 -10.59 23.39 11.37
N ASP A 285 -11.29 24.24 12.13
CA ASP A 285 -12.27 25.17 11.58
C ASP A 285 -11.61 26.39 10.89
N ASP A 286 -10.35 26.68 11.22
CA ASP A 286 -9.55 27.70 10.53
C ASP A 286 -8.86 27.12 9.29
N GLN A 287 -9.63 27.02 8.20
CA GLN A 287 -9.20 26.41 6.95
C GLN A 287 -7.94 27.05 6.35
N GLU A 288 -7.78 28.38 6.50
CA GLU A 288 -6.64 29.12 5.98
C GLU A 288 -5.37 28.76 6.75
N ARG A 289 -5.40 28.82 8.10
CA ARG A 289 -4.26 28.44 8.92
C ARG A 289 -3.93 26.96 8.78
N MET A 290 -4.95 26.10 8.65
CA MET A 290 -4.75 24.67 8.42
C MET A 290 -4.08 24.40 7.07
N ARG A 291 -4.44 25.12 6.00
CA ARG A 291 -3.77 25.00 4.70
C ARG A 291 -2.31 25.43 4.77
N GLN A 292 -2.03 26.61 5.32
CA GLN A 292 -0.66 27.13 5.47
C GLN A 292 0.21 26.21 6.32
N TRP A 293 -0.34 25.67 7.41
CA TRP A 293 0.35 24.71 8.27
C TRP A 293 0.67 23.42 7.50
N ARG A 294 -0.27 22.87 6.72
CA ARG A 294 -0.03 21.66 5.90
C ARG A 294 1.10 21.88 4.89
N GLU A 295 1.05 22.99 4.15
CA GLU A 295 2.07 23.35 3.16
C GLU A 295 3.45 23.51 3.80
N GLN A 296 3.55 24.22 4.92
CA GLN A 296 4.80 24.40 5.65
C GLN A 296 5.36 23.06 6.15
N ARG A 297 4.52 22.24 6.79
CA ARG A 297 4.93 20.93 7.32
C ARG A 297 5.37 20.00 6.21
N TRP A 298 4.67 20.02 5.08
CA TRP A 298 5.08 19.23 3.93
C TRP A 298 6.41 19.69 3.35
N ALA A 299 6.64 21.00 3.19
CA ALA A 299 7.91 21.53 2.71
C ALA A 299 9.12 21.07 3.56
N GLU A 300 8.95 20.98 4.88
CA GLU A 300 9.97 20.50 5.82
C GLU A 300 10.17 18.97 5.78
N TYR A 301 9.09 18.21 5.55
CA TYR A 301 9.08 16.74 5.66
C TYR A 301 9.38 16.03 4.32
N ARG A 302 9.00 16.65 3.20
CA ARG A 302 9.00 16.06 1.85
C ARG A 302 10.34 15.46 1.46
N THR A 303 11.44 16.20 1.63
CA THR A 303 12.76 15.75 1.15
C THR A 303 13.19 14.43 1.77
N GLU A 304 12.96 14.25 3.07
CA GLU A 304 13.30 13.00 3.73
C GLU A 304 12.26 11.92 3.44
N TYR A 305 10.97 12.26 3.36
CA TYR A 305 9.91 11.31 2.97
C TYR A 305 10.14 10.72 1.57
N GLU A 306 10.38 11.54 0.55
CA GLU A 306 10.51 11.12 -0.85
C GLU A 306 11.88 10.49 -1.17
N LYS A 307 12.78 10.37 -0.20
CA LYS A 307 14.19 9.95 -0.39
C LYS A 307 14.37 8.61 -1.12
N PHE A 308 13.45 7.67 -0.89
CA PHE A 308 13.46 6.35 -1.52
C PHE A 308 12.34 6.18 -2.55
N MET A 309 11.58 7.24 -2.83
CA MET A 309 10.59 7.18 -3.90
C MET A 309 11.29 7.08 -5.25
N PRO A 310 10.76 6.28 -6.18
CA PRO A 310 11.20 6.27 -7.56
C PRO A 310 11.14 7.68 -8.16
N PRO A 311 12.00 8.01 -9.14
CA PRO A 311 11.92 9.28 -9.85
C PRO A 311 10.55 9.42 -10.53
N ILE A 312 10.16 10.67 -10.82
CA ILE A 312 8.98 10.94 -11.63
C ILE A 312 9.24 10.36 -13.03
N PRO A 313 8.33 9.54 -13.60
CA PRO A 313 8.46 9.06 -14.97
C PRO A 313 8.60 10.27 -15.91
N VAL A 314 9.71 10.34 -16.65
CA VAL A 314 9.87 11.32 -17.71
C VAL A 314 8.99 10.84 -18.87
N PRO A 315 8.09 11.67 -19.43
CA PRO A 315 7.37 11.29 -20.63
C PRO A 315 8.38 10.92 -21.72
N GLU A 316 8.27 9.72 -22.29
CA GLU A 316 9.05 9.38 -23.47
C GLU A 316 8.69 10.40 -24.56
N GLU A 317 9.65 11.24 -24.96
CA GLU A 317 9.51 12.04 -26.17
C GLU A 317 9.29 11.04 -27.32
N GLU A 318 8.13 11.11 -27.97
CA GLU A 318 7.80 10.32 -29.15
C GLU A 318 8.94 10.46 -30.18
N GLN A 319 9.74 9.40 -30.36
CA GLN A 319 10.73 9.29 -31.44
C GLN A 319 10.08 8.77 -32.72
#